data_AF-A0A7U9XB15-F1
#
_entry.id   AF-A0A7U9XB15-F1
#
_cell.length_a   1.000
_cell.length_b   1.000
_cell.length_c   1.000
_cell.angle_alpha   90.00
_cell.angle_beta   90.00
_cell.angle_gamma   90.00
#
_symmetry.space_group_name_H-M   'P 1'
#
loop_
_entity.id
_entity.type
_entity.pdbx_description
1 polymer ?
#
loop_
_entity_poly.entity_id
_entity_poly.type
_entity_poly.pdbx_seq_one_letter_code
_entity_poly.pdbx_strand_id
1 'polypeptide(L)' 'MQERLANEIMDAANNTGASVKRKEDMHKMAEANKAFAHYRF' A
#
# COMPACT_ATOMS: atom_id res chain seq x y z
N MET A 1 -19.67 11.97 -0.09
CA MET A 1 -18.19 11.92 -0.24
C MET A 1 -17.48 11.80 1.10
N GLN A 2 -17.90 12.56 2.12
CA GLN A 2 -17.39 12.48 3.50
C GLN A 2 -17.48 11.08 4.13
N GLU A 3 -18.62 10.39 4.01
CA GLU A 3 -18.80 9.06 4.62
C GLU A 3 -17.89 7.99 4.01
N ARG A 4 -17.66 8.03 2.69
CA ARG A 4 -16.76 7.08 2.01
C ARG A 4 -15.32 7.27 2.46
N LEU A 5 -14.89 8.52 2.65
CA LEU A 5 -13.57 8.86 3.17
C LEU A 5 -13.42 8.44 4.64
N ALA A 6 -14.44 8.70 5.47
CA ALA A 6 -14.44 8.30 6.87
C ALA A 6 -14.34 6.77 7.02
N ASN A 7 -15.12 6.02 6.22
CA ASN A 7 -15.06 4.57 6.20
C ASN A 7 -13.68 4.07 5.74
N GLU A 8 -13.09 4.68 4.71
CA GLU A 8 -11.76 4.28 4.25
C GLU A 8 -10.64 4.59 5.26
N ILE A 9 -10.77 5.68 6.03
CA ILE A 9 -9.86 5.99 7.15
C ILE A 9 -10.03 4.97 8.28
N MET A 10 -11.26 4.59 8.61
CA MET A 10 -11.56 3.58 9.63
C MET A 10 -11.07 2.18 9.21
N ASP A 11 -11.26 1.81 7.95
CA ASP A 11 -10.74 0.56 7.38
C ASP A 11 -9.20 0.55 7.43
N ALA A 12 -8.56 1.65 7.00
CA ALA A 12 -7.10 1.78 7.07
C ALA A 12 -6.56 1.68 8.50
N ALA A 13 -7.27 2.24 9.50
CA ALA A 13 -6.91 2.10 10.90
C ALA A 13 -7.00 0.65 11.40
N ASN A 14 -7.94 -0.13 10.87
CA ASN A 14 -8.07 -1.57 11.13
C ASN A 14 -7.10 -2.44 10.30
N ASN A 15 -6.14 -1.83 9.59
CA ASN A 15 -5.24 -2.49 8.64
C ASN A 15 -5.99 -3.26 7.53
N THR A 16 -7.22 -2.83 7.22
CA THR A 16 -8.03 -3.40 6.16
C THR A 16 -8.31 -2.33 5.08
N GLY A 17 -8.89 -2.76 3.97
CA GLY A 17 -9.26 -1.85 2.88
C GLY A 17 -8.25 -1.76 1.74
N ALA A 18 -8.69 -1.10 0.66
CA ALA A 18 -7.98 -1.06 -0.61
C ALA A 18 -6.61 -0.35 -0.50
N SER A 19 -6.54 0.69 0.34
CA SER A 19 -5.32 1.47 0.58
C SER A 19 -4.21 0.63 1.24
N VAL A 20 -4.56 -0.24 2.20
CA VAL A 20 -3.59 -1.14 2.86
C VAL A 20 -3.12 -2.24 1.91
N LYS A 21 -4.05 -2.86 1.18
CA LYS A 21 -3.72 -3.86 0.15
C LYS A 21 -2.75 -3.31 -0.89
N ARG A 22 -3.01 -2.09 -1.39
CA ARG A 22 -2.13 -1.42 -2.36
C ARG A 22 -0.73 -1.17 -1.81
N LYS A 23 -0.62 -0.81 -0.53
CA LYS A 23 0.67 -0.65 0.16
C LYS A 23 1.43 -1.99 0.24
N GLU A 24 0.76 -3.07 0.64
CA GLU A 24 1.38 -4.41 0.70
C GLU A 24 1.84 -4.91 -0.67
N ASP A 25 1.00 -4.76 -1.70
CA ASP A 25 1.35 -5.16 -3.07
C ASP A 25 2.57 -4.38 -3.58
N MET A 26 2.63 -3.08 -3.29
CA MET A 26 3.80 -2.25 -3.63
C MET A 26 5.07 -2.71 -2.89
N HIS A 27 4.97 -3.05 -1.60
CA HIS A 27 6.13 -3.56 -0.85
C HIS A 27 6.61 -4.91 -1.37
N LYS A 28 5.70 -5.85 -1.67
CA LYS A 28 6.04 -7.15 -2.28
C LYS A 28 6.74 -6.98 -3.62
N MET A 29 6.24 -6.07 -4.47
CA MET A 29 6.88 -5.75 -5.74
C MET A 29 8.25 -5.12 -5.56
N ALA A 30 8.43 -4.25 -4.57
CA ALA A 30 9.73 -3.65 -4.26
C ALA A 30 10.74 -4.69 -3.76
N GLU A 31 10.31 -5.65 -2.92
CA GLU A 31 11.17 -6.74 -2.44
C GLU A 31 11.57 -7.69 -3.57
N ALA A 32 10.63 -8.04 -4.46
CA ALA A 32 10.92 -8.87 -5.63
C ALA A 32 11.97 -8.21 -6.55
N ASN A 33 11.93 -6.89 -6.69
CA ASN A 33 12.87 -6.12 -7.52
C ASN A 33 14.09 -5.59 -6.76
N LYS A 34 14.32 -6.04 -5.52
CA LYS A 34 15.44 -5.57 -4.69
C LYS A 34 16.80 -5.79 -5.36
N ALA A 35 16.95 -6.86 -6.16
CA ALA A 35 18.15 -7.13 -6.93
C ALA A 35 18.48 -6.04 -7.96
N PHE A 36 17.47 -5.33 -8.46
CA PHE A 36 17.63 -4.23 -9.42
C PHE A 36 17.88 -2.88 -8.74
N ALA A 37 17.99 -2.82 -7.41
CA ALA A 37 18.25 -1.57 -6.69
C ALA A 37 19.57 -0.90 -7.10
N HIS A 38 20.52 -1.68 -7.61
CA HIS A 38 21.82 -1.21 -8.08
C HIS A 38 21.79 -0.49 -9.44
N TYR A 39 20.68 -0.54 -10.20
CA TYR A 39 20.53 0.20 -11.48
C TYR A 39 20.13 1.67 -11.29
N ARG A 40 20.06 2.16 -10.05
CA ARG A 40 19.61 3.52 -9.72
C ARG A 40 20.73 4.58 -9.83
N PHE A 41 21.94 4.20 -10.24
CA PHE A 41 23.12 5.06 -10.39
C PHE A 41 23.93 4.67 -11.62
#